data_AF-A0A661SSR6-F1
#
_entry.id   AF-A0A661SSR6-F1
#
_cell.length_a   1.000
_cell.length_b   1.000
_cell.length_c   1.000
_cell.angle_alpha   90.00
_cell.angle_beta   90.00
_cell.angle_gamma   90.00
#
_symmetry.space_group_name_H-M   'P 1'
#
loop_
_entity.id
_entity.type
_entity.pdbx_description
1 polymer ?
#
loop_
_entity_poly.entity_id
_entity_poly.type
_entity_poly.pdbx_seq_one_letter_code
_entity_poly.pdbx_strand_id
1 'polypeptide(L)'
;CQILINTTSLGMTPSMQTTPVPKKYLEKDMVVMDIVYNPLKTLLLKDAESLGCTTVDGVEMFVYQGAFQFEQWTGKEASVDVMRKAVLDAFK
;
A
#
# COMPACT_ATOMS: atom_id res chain seq x y z
N CYS A 1 -0.45 -0.74 -19.29
CA CYS A 1 0.65 -0.40 -18.35
C CYS A 1 0.96 -1.67 -17.57
N GLN A 2 2.21 -1.99 -17.22
CA GLN A 2 2.52 -3.23 -16.47
C GLN A 2 2.49 -3.01 -14.95
N ILE A 3 2.81 -1.80 -14.48
CA ILE A 3 2.85 -1.45 -13.06
C ILE A 3 2.15 -0.09 -12.86
N LEU A 4 1.17 -0.04 -11.98
CA LEU A 4 0.49 1.18 -11.56
C LEU A 4 0.79 1.43 -10.07
N ILE A 5 1.21 2.64 -9.73
CA ILE A 5 1.49 3.04 -8.34
C ILE A 5 0.66 4.29 -8.03
N ASN A 6 -0.27 4.20 -7.09
CA ASN A 6 -0.95 5.38 -6.55
C ASN A 6 -0.10 6.01 -5.45
N THR A 7 0.28 7.27 -5.67
CA THR A 7 0.97 8.11 -4.67
C THR A 7 0.15 9.32 -4.24
N THR A 8 -1.14 9.36 -4.60
CA THR A 8 -2.07 10.40 -4.17
C THR A 8 -2.79 9.99 -2.88
N SER A 9 -3.56 10.91 -2.29
CA SER A 9 -4.41 10.64 -1.14
C SER A 9 -5.81 10.11 -1.50
N LEU A 10 -6.12 9.92 -2.79
CA LEU A 10 -7.41 9.38 -3.21
C LEU A 10 -7.57 7.94 -2.72
N GLY A 11 -8.75 7.62 -2.17
CA GLY A 11 -9.05 6.33 -1.55
C GLY A 11 -8.69 6.24 -0.06
N MET A 12 -8.02 7.25 0.52
CA MET A 12 -7.72 7.31 1.95
C MET A 12 -8.95 7.69 2.79
N THR A 13 -9.05 7.18 4.01
CA THR A 13 -10.07 7.59 5.00
C THR A 13 -10.08 9.11 5.15
N PRO A 14 -11.25 9.79 5.11
CA PRO A 14 -12.62 9.24 5.04
C PRO A 14 -13.16 9.00 3.62
N SER A 15 -12.43 9.36 2.57
CA SER A 15 -12.89 9.36 1.16
C SER A 15 -12.64 8.03 0.44
N MET A 16 -13.03 6.90 1.08
CA MET A 16 -12.71 5.54 0.63
C MET A 16 -13.35 5.11 -0.71
N GLN A 17 -14.37 5.85 -1.17
CA GLN A 17 -15.09 5.56 -2.42
C GLN A 17 -14.49 6.26 -3.65
N THR A 18 -13.33 6.92 -3.47
CA THR A 18 -12.59 7.57 -4.57
C THR A 18 -11.44 6.69 -5.04
N THR A 19 -11.13 6.77 -6.33
CA THR A 19 -9.96 6.10 -6.92
C THR A 19 -9.29 7.03 -7.93
N PRO A 20 -7.95 7.07 -8.01
CA PRO A 20 -7.24 7.83 -9.04
C PRO A 20 -7.43 7.23 -10.44
N VAL A 21 -7.69 5.93 -10.54
CA VAL A 21 -7.81 5.19 -11.80
C VAL A 21 -9.09 4.36 -11.79
N PRO A 22 -10.04 4.64 -12.71
CA PRO A 22 -11.22 3.81 -12.89
C PRO A 22 -10.88 2.37 -13.27
N LYS A 23 -11.63 1.40 -12.72
CA LYS A 23 -11.47 -0.05 -12.97
C LYS A 23 -11.28 -0.44 -14.43
N LYS A 24 -11.95 0.24 -15.36
CA LYS A 24 -11.87 -0.04 -16.81
C LYS A 24 -10.47 0.15 -17.44
N TYR A 25 -9.56 0.82 -16.72
CA TYR A 25 -8.18 1.02 -17.16
C TYR A 25 -7.20 0.05 -16.50
N LEU A 26 -7.70 -0.86 -15.67
CA LEU A 26 -6.93 -1.94 -15.08
C LEU A 26 -7.10 -3.18 -15.97
N GLU A 27 -6.00 -3.88 -16.19
CA GLU A 27 -5.93 -5.09 -17.00
C GLU A 27 -5.40 -6.23 -16.12
N LYS A 28 -5.80 -7.45 -16.45
CA LYS A 28 -5.27 -8.65 -15.80
C LYS A 28 -3.74 -8.66 -15.87
N ASP A 29 -3.09 -9.26 -14.87
CA ASP A 29 -1.63 -9.44 -14.79
C ASP A 29 -0.83 -8.12 -14.61
N MET A 30 -1.52 -7.00 -14.36
CA MET A 30 -0.87 -5.78 -13.86
C MET A 30 -0.41 -5.94 -12.40
N VAL A 31 0.63 -5.21 -12.02
CA VAL A 31 0.96 -4.95 -10.62
C VAL A 31 0.38 -3.60 -10.21
N VAL A 32 -0.44 -3.56 -9.16
CA VAL A 32 -1.05 -2.33 -8.65
C VAL A 32 -0.62 -2.12 -7.21
N MET A 33 0.11 -1.04 -6.97
CA MET A 33 0.53 -0.60 -5.65
C MET A 33 -0.24 0.66 -5.24
N ASP A 34 -0.61 0.75 -3.97
CA ASP A 34 -1.20 1.95 -3.39
C ASP A 34 -0.45 2.31 -2.11
N ILE A 35 0.13 3.50 -2.02
CA ILE A 35 0.86 3.92 -0.80
C ILE A 35 -0.10 4.26 0.35
N VAL A 36 -1.40 4.40 0.07
CA VAL A 36 -2.42 4.55 1.10
C VAL A 36 -2.50 3.25 1.91
N TYR A 37 -2.27 3.36 3.21
CA TYR A 37 -2.35 2.24 4.16
C TYR A 37 -3.59 2.29 5.07
N ASN A 38 -4.37 3.37 5.03
CA ASN A 38 -5.63 3.49 5.77
C ASN A 38 -6.76 4.02 4.87
N PRO A 39 -7.70 3.16 4.44
CA PRO A 39 -7.85 1.75 4.81
C PRO A 39 -6.78 0.86 4.17
N LEU A 40 -6.51 -0.31 4.77
CA LEU A 40 -5.57 -1.31 4.23
C LEU A 40 -5.91 -1.75 2.80
N LYS A 41 -7.21 -1.75 2.46
CA LYS A 41 -7.70 -2.15 1.14
C LYS A 41 -8.53 -1.03 0.53
N THR A 42 -7.87 -0.17 -0.25
CA THR A 42 -8.51 0.94 -0.97
C THR A 42 -9.40 0.43 -2.11
N LEU A 43 -10.25 1.31 -2.67
CA LEU A 43 -11.05 0.97 -3.83
C LEU A 43 -10.18 0.53 -5.02
N LEU A 44 -9.04 1.19 -5.24
CA LEU A 44 -8.08 0.83 -6.28
C LEU A 44 -7.58 -0.62 -6.12
N LEU A 45 -7.15 -0.99 -4.91
CA LEU A 45 -6.65 -2.34 -4.63
C LEU A 45 -7.76 -3.40 -4.75
N LYS A 46 -8.98 -3.08 -4.30
CA LYS A 46 -10.16 -3.97 -4.46
C LYS A 46 -10.49 -4.22 -5.93
N ASP A 47 -10.49 -3.16 -6.74
CA ASP A 47 -10.76 -3.27 -8.17
C ASP A 47 -9.68 -4.07 -8.89
N ALA A 48 -8.40 -3.81 -8.59
CA ALA A 48 -7.26 -4.52 -9.15
C ALA A 48 -7.30 -6.03 -8.82
N GLU A 49 -7.49 -6.38 -7.55
CA GLU A 49 -7.59 -7.79 -7.12
C GLU A 49 -8.77 -8.49 -7.81
N SER A 50 -9.92 -7.82 -7.95
CA SER A 50 -11.09 -8.40 -8.63
C SER A 50 -10.88 -8.71 -10.11
N LEU A 51 -9.83 -8.15 -10.73
CA LEU A 51 -9.42 -8.38 -12.11
C LEU A 51 -8.23 -9.35 -12.23
N GLY A 52 -7.73 -9.89 -11.12
CA GLY A 52 -6.57 -10.76 -11.09
C GLY A 52 -5.24 -10.02 -11.22
N CYS A 53 -5.18 -8.74 -10.83
CA CYS A 53 -3.91 -8.04 -10.69
C CYS A 53 -3.15 -8.52 -9.45
N THR A 54 -1.82 -8.40 -9.47
CA THR A 54 -1.01 -8.49 -8.25
C THR A 54 -1.12 -7.16 -7.51
N THR A 55 -1.51 -7.18 -6.22
CA THR A 55 -1.68 -5.97 -5.42
C THR A 55 -0.61 -5.82 -4.34
N VAL A 56 -0.12 -4.61 -4.13
CA VAL A 56 0.79 -4.26 -3.02
C VAL A 56 0.18 -3.10 -2.24
N ASP A 57 -0.09 -3.32 -0.95
CA ASP A 57 -0.67 -2.29 -0.09
C ASP A 57 0.39 -1.33 0.50
N GLY A 58 -0.08 -0.24 1.11
CA GLY A 58 0.77 0.83 1.61
C GLY A 58 1.57 0.46 2.86
N VAL A 59 1.24 -0.64 3.55
CA VAL A 59 1.96 -1.06 4.77
C VAL A 59 3.39 -1.43 4.44
N GLU A 60 3.62 -2.08 3.30
CA GLU A 60 4.98 -2.43 2.87
C GLU A 60 5.85 -1.17 2.77
N MET A 61 5.39 -0.15 2.04
CA MET A 61 6.13 1.13 1.97
C MET A 61 6.31 1.76 3.35
N PHE A 62 5.25 1.80 4.16
CA PHE A 62 5.26 2.41 5.49
C PHE A 62 6.26 1.75 6.44
N VAL A 63 6.42 0.43 6.36
CA VAL A 63 7.40 -0.30 7.18
C VAL A 63 8.81 -0.05 6.68
N TYR A 64 9.07 -0.19 5.38
CA TYR A 64 10.43 -0.08 4.84
C TYR A 64 11.00 1.34 4.98
N GLN A 65 10.18 2.39 4.83
CA GLN A 65 10.65 3.76 5.06
C GLN A 65 11.05 3.97 6.54
N GLY A 66 10.30 3.39 7.47
CA GLY A 66 10.58 3.50 8.90
C GLY A 66 11.79 2.68 9.31
N ALA A 67 11.98 1.50 8.71
CA ALA A 67 13.16 0.67 8.89
C ALA A 67 14.43 1.43 8.47
N PHE A 68 14.39 2.06 7.30
CA PHE A 68 15.50 2.90 6.83
C PHE A 68 15.77 4.07 7.78
N GLN A 69 14.74 4.80 8.23
CA GLN A 69 14.91 5.88 9.21
C GLN A 69 15.53 5.38 10.53
N PHE A 70 15.07 4.24 11.05
CA PHE A 70 15.60 3.62 12.26
C PHE A 70 17.07 3.26 12.12
N GLU A 71 17.46 2.65 11.00
CA GLU A 71 18.85 2.30 10.70
C GLU A 71 19.73 3.54 10.60
N GLN A 72 19.27 4.59 9.90
CA GLN A 72 20.02 5.84 9.76
C GLN A 72 20.22 6.55 11.11
N TRP A 73 19.23 6.53 11.99
CA TRP A 73 19.33 7.22 13.28
C TRP A 73 20.10 6.43 14.34
N THR A 74 20.02 5.10 14.31
CA THR A 74 20.55 4.27 15.40
C THR A 74 21.82 3.50 15.02
N GLY A 75 22.10 3.35 13.72
CA GLY A 75 23.15 2.47 13.20
C GLY A 75 22.87 0.98 13.44
N LYS A 76 21.66 0.60 13.86
CA LYS A 76 21.25 -0.79 14.10
C LYS A 76 20.32 -1.26 13.00
N GLU A 77 20.48 -2.51 12.58
CA GLU A 77 19.60 -3.17 11.61
C GLU A 77 18.14 -3.18 12.13
N ALA A 78 17.21 -2.80 11.25
CA ALA A 78 15.80 -2.77 11.59
C ALA A 78 15.15 -4.14 11.42
N SER A 79 14.38 -4.57 12.42
CA SER A 79 13.57 -5.78 12.31
C SER A 79 12.25 -5.48 11.59
N VAL A 80 12.26 -5.58 10.25
CA VAL A 80 11.11 -5.30 9.37
C VAL A 80 9.88 -6.12 9.78
N ASP A 81 10.04 -7.39 10.15
CA ASP A 81 8.91 -8.24 10.54
C ASP A 81 8.25 -7.79 11.85
N VAL A 82 9.04 -7.33 12.83
CA VAL A 82 8.52 -6.76 14.08
C VAL A 82 7.77 -5.47 13.80
N MET A 83 8.33 -4.60 12.94
CA MET A 83 7.70 -3.35 12.55
C MET A 83 6.38 -3.60 11.80
N ARG A 84 6.37 -4.51 10.82
CA ARG A 84 5.16 -4.89 10.08
C ARG A 84 4.08 -5.43 11.02
N LYS A 85 4.44 -6.31 11.93
CA LYS A 85 3.49 -6.83 12.94
C LYS A 85 2.91 -5.72 13.79
N ALA A 86 3.74 -4.80 14.30
CA ALA A 86 3.29 -3.69 15.13
C ALA A 86 2.30 -2.78 14.39
N VAL A 87 2.55 -2.51 13.11
CA VAL A 87 1.66 -1.70 12.26
C VAL A 87 0.31 -2.39 12.06
N LEU A 88 0.32 -3.69 11.71
CA LEU A 88 -0.92 -4.45 11.51
C LEU A 88 -1.74 -4.61 12.79
N ASP A 89 -1.08 -4.74 13.95
CA ASP A 89 -1.76 -4.82 15.25
C ASP A 89 -2.38 -3.46 15.65
N ALA A 90 -1.82 -2.33 15.21
CA ALA A 90 -2.36 -1.00 15.46
C ALA A 90 -3.56 -0.61 14.58
N PHE A 91 -3.80 -1.34 13.48
CA PHE A 91 -4.96 -1.13 12.60
C PHE A 91 -6.19 -1.99 12.96
N LYS A 92 -6.08 -2.84 13.98
CA LYS A 92 -7.22 -3.58 14.58
C LYS A 92 -7.99 -2.68 15.52
#